data_AF-A0A7U2NHT3-F1
#
_entry.id   AF-A0A7U2NHT3-F1
#
_cell.length_a   1.000
_cell.length_b   1.000
_cell.length_c   1.000
_cell.angle_alpha   90.00
_cell.angle_beta   90.00
_cell.angle_gamma   90.00
#
_symmetry.space_group_name_H-M   'P 1'
#
loop_
_entity.id
_entity.type
_entity.pdbx_description
1 polymer ?
#
loop_
_entity_poly.entity_id
_entity_poly.type
_entity_poly.pdbx_seq_one_letter_code
_entity_poly.pdbx_strand_id
1 'polypeptide(L)'
;MTTTQKQAIVNEIRLLSEKESQSKVAKKADVSTATISQMLNHNWDLIKDEMWQRVKINLRIELEWQTADTTNFRELSKLLNKVQSRGMSICIVHNAGTGKSHTYKLYERTYENVIYIECKNYWTKKSYVKQLLTACGLDAFGTVEDMIEKFIKHVKGLVKPIIIIDQFDKLKEPSMDLFMDFYNDLDKHCGFVLSGVPALKKRIERGCQNEKIGYDELKSRIGKKYIPLYPIKEKDVQAVCEANGVTDEQFINEAFNTCEGDLRRVRRSIDQYFLMQNN
;
A
#
# COMPACT_ATOMS: atom_id res chain seq x y z
N MET A 1 2.67 -14.46 22.13
CA MET A 1 3.70 -14.02 21.15
C MET A 1 5.09 -14.25 21.73
N THR A 2 6.09 -14.66 20.95
CA THR A 2 7.45 -14.83 21.49
C THR A 2 8.14 -13.48 21.74
N THR A 3 9.16 -13.46 22.61
CA THR A 3 9.99 -12.27 22.89
C THR A 3 10.62 -11.71 21.61
N THR A 4 11.11 -12.58 20.72
CA THR A 4 11.67 -12.20 19.41
C THR A 4 10.64 -11.51 18.51
N GLN A 5 9.40 -12.03 18.47
CA GLN A 5 8.31 -11.41 17.70
C GLN A 5 7.93 -10.04 18.27
N LYS A 6 7.89 -9.90 19.61
CA LYS A 6 7.64 -8.60 20.26
C LYS A 6 8.75 -7.60 19.93
N GLN A 7 10.02 -8.02 19.97
CA GLN A 7 11.15 -7.17 19.61
C GLN A 7 11.09 -6.69 18.16
N ALA A 8 10.76 -7.58 17.22
CA ALA A 8 10.61 -7.20 15.81
C ALA A 8 9.50 -6.16 15.60
N ILE A 9 8.37 -6.30 16.30
CA ILE A 9 7.30 -5.28 16.30
C ILE A 9 7.80 -3.94 16.85
N VAL A 10 8.55 -3.95 17.96
CA VAL A 10 9.10 -2.73 18.55
C VAL A 10 10.06 -2.02 17.59
N ASN A 11 10.88 -2.75 16.85
CA ASN A 11 11.78 -2.18 15.85
C ASN A 11 11.00 -1.47 14.74
N GLU A 12 9.93 -2.08 14.22
CA GLU A 12 9.05 -1.46 13.22
C GLU A 12 8.35 -0.22 13.77
N ILE A 13 7.82 -0.27 14.99
CA ILE A 13 7.20 0.90 15.63
C ILE A 13 8.21 2.04 15.76
N ARG A 14 9.47 1.74 16.11
CA ARG A 14 10.53 2.73 16.23
C ARG A 14 10.80 3.43 14.90
N LEU A 15 10.99 2.67 13.83
CA LEU A 15 11.21 3.20 12.47
C LEU A 15 10.04 4.09 12.01
N LEU A 16 8.80 3.68 12.30
CA LEU A 16 7.62 4.49 12.00
C LEU A 16 7.57 5.77 12.84
N SER A 17 7.96 5.67 14.12
CA SER A 17 7.95 6.79 15.06
C SER A 17 9.02 7.85 14.78
N GLU A 18 10.08 7.48 14.04
CA GLU A 18 11.10 8.41 13.55
C GLU A 18 10.58 9.25 12.37
N LYS A 19 9.75 8.65 11.51
CA LYS A 19 9.16 9.32 10.33
C LYS A 19 7.95 10.18 10.68
N GLU A 20 7.21 9.76 11.69
CA GLU A 20 6.01 10.44 12.14
C GLU A 20 5.79 10.24 13.64
N SER A 21 5.14 11.19 14.31
CA SER A 21 5.00 11.15 15.77
C SER A 21 4.37 9.83 16.28
N GLN A 22 4.78 9.38 17.47
CA GLN A 22 4.18 8.21 18.14
C GLN A 22 2.65 8.28 18.25
N SER A 23 2.08 9.48 18.37
CA SER A 23 0.62 9.67 18.39
C SER A 23 -0.05 9.28 17.06
N LYS A 24 0.57 9.58 15.92
CA LYS A 24 0.09 9.15 14.60
C LYS A 24 0.21 7.64 14.44
N VAL A 25 1.34 7.06 14.85
CA VAL A 25 1.56 5.61 14.83
C VAL A 25 0.51 4.89 15.68
N ALA A 26 0.22 5.39 16.88
CA ALA A 26 -0.80 4.85 17.77
C ALA A 26 -2.20 4.87 17.12
N LYS A 27 -2.57 5.97 16.46
CA LYS A 27 -3.83 6.08 15.71
C LYS A 27 -3.91 5.10 14.54
N LYS A 28 -2.84 4.97 13.75
CA LYS A 28 -2.75 3.97 12.68
C LYS A 28 -2.89 2.54 13.21
N ALA A 29 -2.31 2.27 14.38
CA ALA A 29 -2.36 0.99 15.05
C ALA A 29 -3.67 0.71 15.82
N ASP A 30 -4.56 1.71 15.95
CA ASP A 30 -5.78 1.65 16.76
C ASP A 30 -5.53 1.31 18.24
N VAL A 31 -4.53 1.97 18.83
CA VAL A 31 -4.15 1.85 20.24
C VAL A 31 -3.86 3.22 20.85
N SER A 32 -3.71 3.28 22.17
CA SER A 32 -3.32 4.53 22.85
C SER A 32 -1.85 4.86 22.61
N THR A 33 -1.50 6.16 22.62
CA THR A 33 -0.09 6.60 22.58
C THR A 33 0.70 6.01 23.76
N ALA A 34 0.06 5.85 24.92
CA ALA A 34 0.67 5.21 26.08
C ALA A 34 1.06 3.74 25.77
N THR A 35 0.22 3.00 25.05
CA THR A 35 0.53 1.62 24.64
C THR A 35 1.79 1.57 23.76
N ILE A 36 1.89 2.45 22.76
CA ILE A 36 3.09 2.55 21.90
C ILE A 36 4.34 2.89 22.73
N SER A 37 4.23 3.84 23.66
CA SER A 37 5.33 4.20 24.56
C SER A 37 5.77 3.03 25.45
N GLN A 38 4.83 2.27 26.03
CA GLN A 38 5.15 1.08 26.82
C GLN A 38 5.85 0.00 25.98
N MET A 39 5.44 -0.19 24.70
CA MET A 39 6.12 -1.12 23.79
C MET A 39 7.57 -0.70 23.51
N LEU A 40 7.79 0.59 23.24
CA LEU A 40 9.12 1.15 22.95
C LEU A 40 10.07 1.14 24.16
N ASN A 41 9.52 1.28 25.37
CA ASN A 41 10.27 1.29 26.63
C ASN A 41 10.48 -0.11 27.24
N HIS A 42 10.15 -1.18 26.51
CA HIS A 42 10.33 -2.56 26.96
C HIS A 42 9.50 -2.99 28.19
N ASN A 43 8.45 -2.25 28.53
CA ASN A 43 7.52 -2.59 29.62
C ASN A 43 6.46 -3.62 29.17
N TRP A 44 6.92 -4.71 28.56
CA TRP A 44 6.07 -5.63 27.80
C TRP A 44 5.12 -6.47 28.65
N ASP A 45 5.45 -6.69 29.92
CA ASP A 45 4.63 -7.46 30.87
C ASP A 45 3.31 -6.74 31.22
N LEU A 46 3.26 -5.41 31.02
CA LEU A 46 2.05 -4.60 31.23
C LEU A 46 1.09 -4.64 30.03
N ILE A 47 1.48 -5.28 28.93
CA ILE A 47 0.77 -5.23 27.65
C ILE A 47 0.17 -6.59 27.33
N LYS A 48 -1.16 -6.62 27.26
CA LYS A 48 -1.90 -7.82 26.87
C LYS A 48 -1.57 -8.25 25.44
N ASP A 49 -1.56 -9.56 25.20
CA ASP A 49 -1.20 -10.14 23.90
C ASP A 49 -2.15 -9.70 22.76
N GLU A 50 -3.43 -9.38 23.05
CA GLU A 50 -4.35 -8.85 22.05
C GLU A 50 -3.90 -7.48 21.51
N MET A 51 -3.26 -6.66 22.33
CA MET A 51 -2.74 -5.35 21.91
C MET A 51 -1.56 -5.52 20.94
N TRP A 52 -0.67 -6.47 21.21
CA TRP A 52 0.43 -6.80 20.29
C TRP A 52 -0.09 -7.28 18.93
N GLN A 53 -1.12 -8.14 18.93
CA GLN A 53 -1.74 -8.60 17.69
C GLN A 53 -2.41 -7.45 16.94
N ARG A 54 -3.13 -6.57 17.65
CA ARG A 54 -3.76 -5.40 17.04
C ARG A 54 -2.74 -4.50 16.35
N VAL A 55 -1.64 -4.17 17.02
CA VAL A 55 -0.55 -3.36 16.46
C VAL A 55 0.05 -4.05 15.24
N LYS A 56 0.40 -5.34 15.34
CA LYS A 56 0.95 -6.12 14.21
C LYS A 56 0.02 -6.07 12.99
N ILE A 57 -1.27 -6.34 13.17
CA ILE A 57 -2.25 -6.40 12.08
C ILE A 57 -2.48 -5.02 11.45
N ASN A 58 -2.71 -4.00 12.28
CA ASN A 58 -3.07 -2.67 11.79
C ASN A 58 -1.89 -1.95 11.12
N LEU A 59 -0.67 -2.12 11.65
CA LEU A 59 0.57 -1.65 11.01
C LEU A 59 1.08 -2.61 9.91
N ARG A 60 0.38 -3.73 9.69
CA ARG A 60 0.64 -4.75 8.65
C ARG A 60 2.01 -5.42 8.78
N ILE A 61 2.57 -5.47 9.98
CA ILE A 61 3.93 -5.96 10.23
C ILE A 61 4.00 -7.45 9.88
N GLU A 62 4.82 -7.79 8.89
CA GLU A 62 5.15 -9.18 8.52
C GLU A 62 6.47 -9.54 9.19
N LEU A 63 6.48 -10.61 9.99
CA LEU A 63 7.64 -10.99 10.81
C LEU A 63 8.56 -12.00 10.13
N GLU A 64 8.01 -12.82 9.23
CA GLU A 64 8.70 -13.98 8.67
C GLU A 64 8.99 -13.80 7.18
N TRP A 65 8.11 -13.12 6.45
CA TRP A 65 8.21 -12.95 5.01
C TRP A 65 9.28 -11.92 4.63
N GLN A 66 10.21 -12.32 3.76
CA GLN A 66 11.27 -11.45 3.25
C GLN A 66 10.92 -10.90 1.87
N THR A 67 11.17 -9.61 1.66
CA THR A 67 10.94 -8.97 0.36
C THR A 67 12.08 -9.29 -0.60
N ALA A 68 11.74 -9.83 -1.77
CA ALA A 68 12.69 -10.10 -2.84
C ALA A 68 12.80 -8.96 -3.86
N ASP A 69 13.99 -8.81 -4.44
CA ASP A 69 14.35 -7.78 -5.42
C ASP A 69 13.87 -8.13 -6.85
N THR A 70 12.56 -8.30 -7.02
CA THR A 70 11.98 -8.62 -8.33
C THR A 70 12.08 -7.44 -9.31
N THR A 71 12.01 -7.73 -10.61
CA THR A 71 12.01 -6.72 -11.68
C THR A 71 10.93 -5.66 -11.46
N ASN A 72 9.69 -6.09 -11.20
CA ASN A 72 8.58 -5.18 -10.94
C ASN A 72 8.76 -4.38 -9.65
N PHE A 73 9.33 -4.99 -8.59
CA PHE A 73 9.62 -4.27 -7.35
C PHE A 73 10.58 -3.10 -7.60
N ARG A 74 11.69 -3.33 -8.30
CA ARG A 74 12.67 -2.28 -8.63
C ARG A 74 12.09 -1.17 -9.50
N GLU A 75 11.48 -1.55 -10.61
CA GLU A 75 11.00 -0.58 -11.60
C GLU A 75 9.84 0.25 -11.04
N LEU A 76 8.94 -0.38 -10.27
CA LEU A 76 7.86 0.34 -9.62
C LEU A 76 8.38 1.27 -8.52
N SER A 77 9.37 0.84 -7.71
CA SER A 77 9.97 1.71 -6.68
C SER A 77 10.65 2.94 -7.29
N LYS A 78 11.40 2.76 -8.39
CA LYS A 78 11.99 3.88 -9.15
C LYS A 78 10.93 4.82 -9.72
N LEU A 79 9.82 4.27 -10.22
CA LEU A 79 8.70 5.05 -10.74
C LEU A 79 8.04 5.88 -9.64
N LEU A 80 7.75 5.29 -8.48
CA LEU A 80 7.16 5.99 -7.34
C LEU A 80 8.04 7.15 -6.86
N ASN A 81 9.37 6.96 -6.82
CA ASN A 81 10.30 8.02 -6.48
C ASN A 81 10.27 9.19 -7.48
N LYS A 82 10.20 8.89 -8.79
CA LYS A 82 10.04 9.92 -9.82
C LYS A 82 8.70 10.66 -9.71
N VAL A 83 7.62 9.93 -9.41
CA VAL A 83 6.28 10.50 -9.24
C VAL A 83 6.25 11.45 -8.04
N GLN A 84 6.79 11.00 -6.91
CA GLN A 84 6.87 11.81 -5.69
C GLN A 84 7.74 13.05 -5.88
N SER A 85 8.94 12.89 -6.43
CA SER A 85 9.89 14.00 -6.59
C SER A 85 9.41 15.09 -7.55
N ARG A 86 8.55 14.74 -8.52
CA ARG A 86 8.04 15.64 -9.56
C ARG A 86 6.58 16.08 -9.35
N GLY A 87 5.88 15.56 -8.33
CA GLY A 87 4.46 15.85 -8.12
C GLY A 87 3.58 15.43 -9.31
N MET A 88 3.88 14.29 -9.93
CA MET A 88 3.16 13.82 -11.13
C MET A 88 1.96 12.95 -10.77
N SER A 89 0.97 12.91 -11.65
CA SER A 89 -0.16 11.99 -11.55
C SER A 89 -0.07 10.90 -12.60
N ILE A 90 -0.11 9.64 -12.19
CA ILE A 90 -0.01 8.47 -13.07
C ILE A 90 -1.07 7.42 -12.74
N CYS A 91 -1.35 6.55 -13.72
CA CYS A 91 -2.21 5.38 -13.53
C CYS A 91 -1.44 4.10 -13.87
N ILE A 92 -1.36 3.17 -12.92
CA ILE A 92 -0.71 1.87 -13.07
C ILE A 92 -1.79 0.80 -13.20
N VAL A 93 -1.79 0.11 -14.34
CA VAL A 93 -2.78 -0.93 -14.64
C VAL A 93 -2.08 -2.20 -15.02
N HIS A 94 -2.21 -3.21 -14.17
CA HIS A 94 -1.63 -4.52 -14.43
C HIS A 94 -2.35 -5.63 -13.65
N ASN A 95 -2.21 -6.88 -14.10
CA ASN A 95 -2.82 -8.04 -13.45
C ASN A 95 -2.50 -8.12 -11.96
N ALA A 96 -3.43 -8.70 -11.19
CA ALA A 96 -3.18 -8.97 -9.78
C ALA A 96 -2.00 -9.96 -9.63
N GLY A 97 -1.38 -9.98 -8.45
CA GLY A 97 -0.31 -10.94 -8.17
C GLY A 97 1.10 -10.51 -8.57
N THR A 98 1.28 -9.42 -9.29
CA THR A 98 2.61 -8.99 -9.77
C THR A 98 3.44 -8.16 -8.79
N GLY A 99 3.03 -8.07 -7.52
CA GLY A 99 3.76 -7.34 -6.49
C GLY A 99 3.39 -5.86 -6.29
N LYS A 100 2.45 -5.28 -7.06
CA LYS A 100 2.01 -3.87 -6.94
C LYS A 100 1.78 -3.41 -5.49
N SER A 101 0.79 -4.01 -4.82
CA SER A 101 0.38 -3.64 -3.47
C SER A 101 1.50 -3.87 -2.44
N HIS A 102 2.37 -4.86 -2.67
CA HIS A 102 3.54 -5.11 -1.83
C HIS A 102 4.53 -3.95 -1.93
N THR A 103 4.88 -3.56 -3.17
CA THR A 103 5.77 -2.43 -3.43
C THR A 103 5.23 -1.13 -2.84
N TYR A 104 3.93 -0.84 -2.99
CA TYR A 104 3.35 0.40 -2.42
C TYR A 104 3.44 0.44 -0.89
N LYS A 105 3.15 -0.68 -0.22
CA LYS A 105 3.25 -0.79 1.24
C LYS A 105 4.69 -0.62 1.70
N LEU A 106 5.64 -1.25 1.03
CA LEU A 106 7.04 -1.11 1.38
C LEU A 106 7.56 0.30 1.08
N TYR A 107 7.11 0.92 -0.02
CA TYR A 107 7.44 2.31 -0.34
C TYR A 107 6.92 3.27 0.75
N GLU A 108 5.68 3.11 1.21
CA GLU A 108 5.11 3.89 2.32
C GLU A 108 5.89 3.72 3.62
N ARG A 109 6.33 2.50 3.92
CA ARG A 109 7.20 2.25 5.07
C ARG A 109 8.59 2.84 4.94
N THR A 110 9.11 2.97 3.72
CA THR A 110 10.51 3.33 3.48
C THR A 110 10.70 4.83 3.32
N TYR A 111 9.78 5.52 2.66
CA TYR A 111 9.91 6.93 2.32
C TYR A 111 8.95 7.82 3.11
N GLU A 112 9.35 9.07 3.34
CA GLU A 112 8.52 10.07 4.01
C GLU A 112 7.38 10.58 3.11
N ASN A 113 6.34 11.13 3.73
CA ASN A 113 5.23 11.82 3.05
C ASN A 113 4.49 10.95 2.02
N VAL A 114 4.44 9.64 2.26
CA VAL A 114 3.67 8.68 1.47
C VAL A 114 2.35 8.38 2.16
N ILE A 115 1.25 8.57 1.44
CA ILE A 115 -0.09 8.21 1.91
C ILE A 115 -0.58 7.06 1.04
N TYR A 116 -0.71 5.87 1.62
CA TYR A 116 -1.19 4.68 0.91
C TYR A 116 -2.54 4.22 1.45
N ILE A 117 -3.47 3.98 0.53
CA ILE A 117 -4.75 3.31 0.83
C ILE A 117 -5.06 2.22 -0.20
N GLU A 118 -5.72 1.17 0.27
CA GLU A 118 -6.19 0.06 -0.55
C GLU A 118 -7.72 0.04 -0.55
N CYS A 119 -8.34 0.48 -1.64
CA CYS A 119 -9.78 0.67 -1.75
C CYS A 119 -10.55 -0.66 -1.64
N LYS A 120 -11.78 -0.59 -1.11
CA LYS A 120 -12.66 -1.76 -0.95
C LYS A 120 -14.03 -1.49 -1.59
N ASN A 121 -14.64 -2.54 -2.15
CA ASN A 121 -15.93 -2.44 -2.86
C ASN A 121 -17.09 -1.89 -1.99
N TYR A 122 -17.05 -2.16 -0.68
CA TYR A 122 -18.08 -1.73 0.26
C TYR A 122 -17.92 -0.28 0.73
N TRP A 123 -16.86 0.42 0.33
CA TRP A 123 -16.63 1.80 0.77
C TRP A 123 -17.64 2.77 0.15
N THR A 124 -18.15 3.66 0.99
CA THR A 124 -18.84 4.88 0.58
C THR A 124 -17.82 6.02 0.43
N LYS A 125 -18.25 7.18 -0.12
CA LYS A 125 -17.42 8.40 -0.13
C LYS A 125 -16.92 8.75 1.27
N LYS A 126 -17.78 8.62 2.29
CA LYS A 126 -17.42 8.84 3.70
C LYS A 126 -16.36 7.83 4.18
N SER A 127 -16.52 6.54 3.88
CA SER A 127 -15.53 5.52 4.25
C SER A 127 -14.17 5.77 3.59
N TYR A 128 -14.17 6.17 2.33
CA TYR A 128 -12.97 6.50 1.57
C TYR A 128 -12.18 7.66 2.22
N VAL A 129 -12.85 8.76 2.52
CA VAL A 129 -12.22 9.93 3.18
C VAL A 129 -11.73 9.59 4.59
N LYS A 130 -12.51 8.80 5.37
CA LYS A 130 -12.06 8.32 6.68
C LYS A 130 -10.73 7.58 6.58
N GLN A 131 -10.59 6.70 5.58
CA GLN A 131 -9.38 5.90 5.40
C GLN A 131 -8.18 6.73 4.95
N LEU A 132 -8.39 7.81 4.17
CA LEU A 132 -7.35 8.78 3.87
C LEU A 132 -6.83 9.47 5.14
N LEU A 133 -7.72 9.90 6.03
CA LEU A 133 -7.34 10.51 7.32
C LEU A 133 -6.63 9.50 8.24
N THR A 134 -7.15 8.27 8.35
CA THR A 134 -6.52 7.19 9.13
C THR A 134 -5.11 6.90 8.61
N ALA A 135 -4.91 6.86 7.29
CA ALA A 135 -3.58 6.67 6.68
C ALA A 135 -2.59 7.80 6.99
N CYS A 136 -3.09 9.00 7.35
CA CYS A 136 -2.27 10.13 7.81
C CYS A 136 -2.08 10.16 9.34
N GLY A 137 -2.65 9.20 10.09
CA GLY A 137 -2.69 9.23 11.55
C GLY A 137 -3.57 10.37 12.11
N LEU A 138 -4.62 10.76 11.39
CA LEU A 138 -5.53 11.85 11.76
C LEU A 138 -6.90 11.33 12.19
N ASP A 139 -7.56 12.07 13.07
CA ASP A 139 -8.92 11.73 13.49
C ASP A 139 -9.94 12.01 12.37
N ALA A 140 -10.87 11.08 12.18
CA ALA A 140 -11.88 11.13 11.13
C ALA A 140 -13.28 11.41 11.69
N PHE A 141 -13.42 12.58 12.32
CA PHE A 141 -14.67 13.11 12.88
C PHE A 141 -15.19 14.29 12.04
N GLY A 142 -16.49 14.58 12.17
CA GLY A 142 -17.17 15.66 11.45
C GLY A 142 -17.94 15.20 10.21
N THR A 143 -18.33 16.18 9.39
CA THR A 143 -18.96 15.95 8.09
C THR A 143 -17.95 15.41 7.08
N VAL A 144 -18.45 14.95 5.92
CA VAL A 144 -17.54 14.48 4.85
C VAL A 144 -16.68 15.63 4.33
N GLU A 145 -17.24 16.84 4.28
CA GLU A 145 -16.57 18.07 3.87
C GLU A 145 -15.44 18.44 4.85
N ASP A 146 -15.73 18.51 6.16
CA ASP A 146 -14.71 18.78 7.19
C ASP A 146 -13.52 17.82 7.07
N MET A 147 -13.81 16.53 6.80
CA MET A 147 -12.78 15.51 6.67
C MET A 147 -11.97 15.66 5.38
N ILE A 148 -12.59 16.07 4.28
CA ILE A 148 -11.91 16.38 3.00
C ILE A 148 -10.98 17.58 3.18
N GLU A 149 -11.48 18.67 3.76
CA GLU A 149 -10.69 19.88 3.99
C GLU A 149 -9.51 19.61 4.93
N LYS A 150 -9.74 18.85 6.00
CA LYS A 150 -8.69 18.41 6.93
C LYS A 150 -7.62 17.59 6.22
N PHE A 151 -8.01 16.69 5.33
CA PHE A 151 -7.08 15.89 4.53
C PHE A 151 -6.25 16.78 3.60
N ILE A 152 -6.89 17.64 2.82
CA ILE A 152 -6.22 18.57 1.89
C ILE A 152 -5.25 19.49 2.64
N LYS A 153 -5.70 20.10 3.75
CA LYS A 153 -4.85 20.95 4.60
C LYS A 153 -3.63 20.21 5.12
N HIS A 154 -3.80 18.95 5.51
CA HIS A 154 -2.67 18.12 5.95
C HIS A 154 -1.67 17.90 4.82
N VAL A 155 -2.13 17.49 3.62
CA VAL A 155 -1.26 17.21 2.47
C VAL A 155 -0.53 18.47 2.00
N LYS A 156 -1.19 19.64 2.00
CA LYS A 156 -0.56 20.94 1.70
C LYS A 156 0.62 21.27 2.62
N GLY A 157 0.64 20.76 3.86
CA GLY A 157 1.73 20.93 4.82
C GLY A 157 2.91 19.97 4.65
N LEU A 158 2.80 18.95 3.79
CA LEU A 158 3.86 17.96 3.57
C LEU A 158 4.82 18.40 2.46
N VAL A 159 6.08 17.97 2.53
CA VAL A 159 7.08 18.24 1.48
C VAL A 159 7.04 17.11 0.44
N LYS A 160 6.68 17.45 -0.80
CA LYS A 160 6.58 16.50 -1.93
C LYS A 160 5.79 15.22 -1.57
N PRO A 161 4.54 15.35 -1.10
CA PRO A 161 3.73 14.18 -0.78
C PRO A 161 3.41 13.33 -2.00
N ILE A 162 3.16 12.04 -1.78
CA ILE A 162 2.62 11.12 -2.77
C ILE A 162 1.41 10.38 -2.20
N ILE A 163 0.29 10.39 -2.92
CA ILE A 163 -0.93 9.68 -2.56
C ILE A 163 -1.08 8.48 -3.51
N ILE A 164 -0.98 7.28 -2.95
CA ILE A 164 -1.14 6.02 -3.67
C ILE A 164 -2.51 5.44 -3.35
N ILE A 165 -3.38 5.40 -4.36
CA ILE A 165 -4.76 4.89 -4.28
C ILE A 165 -4.82 3.55 -5.02
N ASP A 166 -4.60 2.47 -4.28
CA ASP A 166 -4.56 1.11 -4.82
C ASP A 166 -5.95 0.46 -4.85
N GLN A 167 -6.16 -0.44 -5.81
CA GLN A 167 -7.47 -1.03 -6.13
C GLN A 167 -8.54 0.03 -6.46
N PHE A 168 -8.16 1.10 -7.15
CA PHE A 168 -9.05 2.21 -7.49
C PHE A 168 -10.28 1.77 -8.30
N ASP A 169 -10.19 0.66 -9.04
CA ASP A 169 -11.33 0.02 -9.73
C ASP A 169 -12.51 -0.33 -8.81
N LYS A 170 -12.27 -0.47 -7.51
CA LYS A 170 -13.28 -0.83 -6.51
C LYS A 170 -14.13 0.34 -6.02
N LEU A 171 -13.73 1.58 -6.30
CA LEU A 171 -14.49 2.76 -5.87
C LEU A 171 -15.74 2.96 -6.75
N LYS A 172 -16.81 3.45 -6.12
CA LYS A 172 -18.01 3.92 -6.82
C LYS A 172 -17.73 5.29 -7.44
N GLU A 173 -18.47 5.65 -8.49
CA GLU A 173 -18.25 6.90 -9.26
C GLU A 173 -18.14 8.15 -8.36
N PRO A 174 -19.03 8.41 -7.39
CA PRO A 174 -18.91 9.59 -6.52
C PRO A 174 -17.65 9.65 -5.66
N SER A 175 -16.99 8.51 -5.43
CA SER A 175 -15.71 8.43 -4.71
C SER A 175 -14.52 8.56 -5.66
N MET A 176 -14.67 8.14 -6.92
CA MET A 176 -13.67 8.39 -7.97
C MET A 176 -13.62 9.88 -8.31
N ASP A 177 -14.77 10.56 -8.36
CA ASP A 177 -14.84 11.98 -8.72
C ASP A 177 -14.04 12.86 -7.74
N LEU A 178 -13.97 12.46 -6.47
CA LEU A 178 -13.18 13.16 -5.45
C LEU A 178 -11.68 13.24 -5.80
N PHE A 179 -11.17 12.34 -6.65
CA PHE A 179 -9.80 12.45 -7.16
C PHE A 179 -9.59 13.73 -7.97
N MET A 180 -10.59 14.20 -8.72
CA MET A 180 -10.48 15.43 -9.51
C MET A 180 -10.35 16.64 -8.59
N ASP A 181 -11.14 16.69 -7.51
CA ASP A 181 -11.06 17.72 -6.48
C ASP A 181 -9.67 17.72 -5.83
N PHE A 182 -9.18 16.56 -5.39
CA PHE A 182 -7.84 16.43 -4.82
C PHE A 182 -6.74 16.84 -5.79
N TYR A 183 -6.85 16.45 -7.06
CA TYR A 183 -5.89 16.85 -8.08
C TYR A 183 -5.88 18.39 -8.18
N ASN A 184 -7.04 19.03 -8.28
CA ASN A 184 -7.13 20.49 -8.45
C ASN A 184 -6.54 21.25 -7.25
N ASP A 185 -6.81 20.78 -6.03
CA ASP A 185 -6.33 21.43 -4.81
C ASP A 185 -4.84 21.19 -4.51
N LEU A 186 -4.25 20.14 -5.11
CA LEU A 186 -2.90 19.66 -4.79
C LEU A 186 -1.99 19.55 -6.01
N ASP A 187 -2.42 20.06 -7.18
CA ASP A 187 -1.68 19.99 -8.44
C ASP A 187 -0.26 20.58 -8.27
N LYS A 188 0.73 19.93 -8.89
CA LYS A 188 2.17 20.26 -8.82
C LYS A 188 2.82 20.20 -7.43
N HIS A 189 2.05 20.03 -6.36
CA HIS A 189 2.54 19.82 -5.00
C HIS A 189 2.58 18.34 -4.63
N CYS A 190 1.57 17.58 -5.05
CA CYS A 190 1.39 16.17 -4.70
C CYS A 190 1.52 15.24 -5.91
N GLY A 191 2.25 14.15 -5.75
CA GLY A 191 2.20 13.03 -6.70
C GLY A 191 0.96 12.18 -6.46
N PHE A 192 0.30 11.71 -7.51
CA PHE A 192 -0.82 10.77 -7.40
C PHE A 192 -0.54 9.49 -8.17
N VAL A 193 -0.83 8.35 -7.55
CA VAL A 193 -0.74 7.03 -8.18
C VAL A 193 -2.08 6.34 -8.04
N LEU A 194 -2.84 6.30 -9.14
CA LEU A 194 -4.01 5.43 -9.23
C LEU A 194 -3.54 4.04 -9.67
N SER A 195 -3.89 3.01 -8.91
CA SER A 195 -3.49 1.64 -9.22
C SER A 195 -4.71 0.72 -9.27
N GLY A 196 -4.75 -0.17 -10.27
CA GLY A 196 -5.82 -1.13 -10.41
C GLY A 196 -5.50 -2.29 -11.35
N VAL A 197 -6.48 -3.16 -11.52
CA VAL A 197 -6.45 -4.27 -12.50
C VAL A 197 -6.91 -3.79 -13.88
N PRO A 198 -6.77 -4.59 -14.97
CA PRO A 198 -7.20 -4.17 -16.32
C PRO A 198 -8.65 -3.69 -16.44
N ALA A 199 -9.53 -4.10 -15.53
CA ALA A 199 -10.90 -3.59 -15.44
C ALA A 199 -10.95 -2.07 -15.19
N LEU A 200 -9.96 -1.48 -14.49
CA LEU A 200 -9.87 -0.05 -14.27
C LEU A 200 -9.76 0.71 -15.61
N LYS A 201 -8.80 0.32 -16.44
CA LYS A 201 -8.60 0.91 -17.77
C LYS A 201 -9.88 0.77 -18.61
N LYS A 202 -10.47 -0.43 -18.67
CA LYS A 202 -11.73 -0.65 -19.42
C LYS A 202 -12.85 0.26 -18.93
N ARG A 203 -12.98 0.45 -17.61
CA ARG A 203 -13.99 1.33 -17.01
C ARG A 203 -13.76 2.78 -17.38
N ILE A 204 -12.53 3.28 -17.28
CA ILE A 204 -12.21 4.68 -17.62
C ILE A 204 -12.46 4.94 -19.11
N GLU A 205 -11.96 4.08 -20.00
CA GLU A 205 -12.14 4.23 -21.44
C GLU A 205 -13.62 4.19 -21.85
N ARG A 206 -14.41 3.27 -21.30
CA ARG A 206 -15.87 3.21 -21.55
C ARG A 206 -16.59 4.43 -21.01
N GLY A 207 -16.16 4.95 -19.86
CA GLY A 207 -16.71 6.20 -19.32
C GLY A 207 -16.49 7.38 -20.26
N CYS A 208 -15.29 7.50 -20.84
CA CYS A 208 -14.98 8.54 -21.82
C CYS A 208 -15.79 8.36 -23.11
N GLN A 209 -15.87 7.13 -23.64
CA GLN A 209 -16.63 6.80 -24.86
C GLN A 209 -18.13 7.12 -24.73
N ASN A 210 -18.69 6.94 -23.53
CA ASN A 210 -20.10 7.20 -23.25
C ASN A 210 -20.34 8.64 -22.75
N GLU A 211 -19.34 9.52 -22.83
CA GLU A 211 -19.43 10.92 -22.37
C GLU A 211 -19.92 11.05 -20.92
N LYS A 212 -19.59 10.07 -20.08
CA LYS A 212 -19.92 10.14 -18.66
C LYS A 212 -19.09 11.24 -18.00
N ILE A 213 -19.77 12.08 -17.23
CA ILE A 213 -19.18 13.18 -16.45
C ILE A 213 -18.00 12.65 -15.62
N GLY A 214 -16.90 13.42 -15.58
CA GLY A 214 -15.71 13.16 -14.77
C GLY A 214 -14.70 12.19 -15.37
N TYR A 215 -15.09 11.24 -16.24
CA TYR A 215 -14.14 10.24 -16.76
C TYR A 215 -13.08 10.83 -17.70
N ASP A 216 -13.46 11.76 -18.58
CA ASP A 216 -12.52 12.36 -19.51
C ASP A 216 -11.53 13.30 -18.78
N GLU A 217 -12.01 13.99 -17.74
CA GLU A 217 -11.16 14.76 -16.83
C GLU A 217 -10.21 13.84 -16.05
N LEU A 218 -10.72 12.77 -15.43
CA LEU A 218 -9.89 11.79 -14.72
C LEU A 218 -8.78 11.25 -15.62
N LYS A 219 -9.12 10.86 -16.85
CA LYS A 219 -8.17 10.38 -17.85
C LYS A 219 -7.14 11.46 -18.22
N SER A 220 -7.55 12.72 -18.32
CA SER A 220 -6.65 13.85 -18.52
C SER A 220 -5.66 14.03 -17.37
N ARG A 221 -6.13 13.98 -16.12
CA ARG A 221 -5.33 14.16 -14.90
C ARG A 221 -4.25 13.08 -14.70
N ILE A 222 -4.48 11.87 -15.21
CA ILE A 222 -3.46 10.80 -15.22
C ILE A 222 -2.55 10.84 -16.45
N GLY A 223 -2.58 11.92 -17.24
CA GLY A 223 -1.75 12.10 -18.43
C GLY A 223 -2.19 11.26 -19.63
N LYS A 224 -3.45 10.80 -19.67
CA LYS A 224 -4.04 9.96 -20.73
C LYS A 224 -3.24 8.68 -21.04
N LYS A 225 -2.45 8.20 -20.07
CA LYS A 225 -1.59 7.02 -20.21
C LYS A 225 -1.82 6.05 -19.05
N TYR A 226 -1.69 4.76 -19.35
CA TYR A 226 -1.71 3.69 -18.35
C TYR A 226 -0.36 2.99 -18.42
N ILE A 227 0.31 2.91 -17.27
CA ILE A 227 1.64 2.31 -17.16
C ILE A 227 1.45 0.81 -16.85
N PRO A 228 1.84 -0.09 -17.78
CA PRO A 228 1.86 -1.51 -17.49
C PRO A 228 3.10 -1.87 -16.66
N LEU A 229 3.05 -3.04 -16.02
CA LEU A 229 4.22 -3.70 -15.44
C LEU A 229 4.68 -4.85 -16.34
N TYR A 230 5.79 -5.49 -15.96
CA TYR A 230 6.36 -6.60 -16.70
C TYR A 230 5.74 -7.94 -16.29
N PRO A 231 5.64 -8.90 -17.21
CA PRO A 231 5.35 -10.30 -16.85
C PRO A 231 6.38 -10.82 -15.85
N ILE A 232 5.93 -11.68 -14.93
CA ILE A 232 6.81 -12.35 -13.97
C ILE A 232 7.72 -13.32 -14.73
N LYS A 233 9.02 -13.25 -14.47
CA LYS A 233 10.03 -14.13 -15.04
C LYS A 233 10.48 -15.17 -14.01
N GLU A 234 11.08 -16.25 -14.48
CA GLU A 234 11.68 -17.28 -13.62
C GLU A 234 12.66 -16.68 -12.61
N LYS A 235 13.50 -15.73 -13.04
CA LYS A 235 14.41 -14.99 -12.14
C LYS A 235 13.70 -14.21 -11.02
N ASP A 236 12.48 -13.72 -11.26
CA ASP A 236 11.70 -13.06 -10.21
C ASP A 236 11.19 -14.08 -9.19
N VAL A 237 10.78 -15.27 -9.65
CA VAL A 237 10.35 -16.38 -8.78
C VAL A 237 11.53 -16.92 -7.97
N GLN A 238 12.66 -17.16 -8.61
CA GLN A 238 13.90 -17.55 -7.97
C GLN A 238 14.28 -16.56 -6.85
N ALA A 239 14.29 -15.26 -7.14
CA ALA A 239 14.59 -14.24 -6.13
C ALA A 239 13.61 -14.29 -4.94
N VAL A 240 12.32 -14.56 -5.18
CA VAL A 240 11.32 -14.73 -4.11
C VAL A 240 11.59 -15.97 -3.27
N CYS A 241 11.91 -17.10 -3.89
CA CYS A 241 12.24 -18.34 -3.19
C CYS A 241 13.52 -18.19 -2.35
N GLU A 242 14.60 -17.70 -2.95
CA GLU A 242 15.90 -17.54 -2.28
C GLU A 242 15.81 -16.56 -1.10
N ALA A 243 15.12 -15.43 -1.27
CA ALA A 243 14.91 -14.45 -0.19
C ALA A 243 14.19 -15.07 1.02
N ASN A 244 13.37 -16.11 0.80
CA ASN A 244 12.62 -16.81 1.82
C ASN A 244 13.23 -18.19 2.16
N GLY A 245 14.50 -18.41 1.82
CA GLY A 245 15.27 -19.58 2.26
C GLY A 245 15.07 -20.86 1.43
N VAL A 246 14.46 -20.77 0.25
CA VAL A 246 14.27 -21.91 -0.66
C VAL A 246 15.21 -21.78 -1.85
N THR A 247 16.20 -22.69 -1.93
CA THR A 247 17.23 -22.71 -2.98
C THR A 247 17.15 -23.96 -3.88
N ASP A 248 16.12 -24.79 -3.71
CA ASP A 248 15.89 -25.99 -4.53
C ASP A 248 15.47 -25.58 -5.95
N GLU A 249 16.36 -25.81 -6.92
CA GLU A 249 16.14 -25.45 -8.33
C GLU A 249 14.94 -26.17 -8.95
N GLN A 250 14.70 -27.44 -8.59
CA GLN A 250 13.56 -28.19 -9.13
C GLN A 250 12.25 -27.58 -8.64
N PHE A 251 12.18 -27.28 -7.34
CA PHE A 251 11.03 -26.61 -6.75
C PHE A 251 10.81 -25.22 -7.36
N ILE A 252 11.88 -24.43 -7.54
CA ILE A 252 11.78 -23.08 -8.12
C ILE A 252 11.20 -23.16 -9.54
N ASN A 253 11.65 -24.12 -10.35
CA ASN A 253 11.15 -24.30 -11.71
C ASN A 253 9.67 -24.71 -11.70
N GLU A 254 9.28 -25.63 -10.83
CA GLU A 254 7.88 -26.03 -10.66
C GLU A 254 6.99 -24.85 -10.20
N ALA A 255 7.46 -24.08 -9.22
CA ALA A 255 6.77 -22.90 -8.73
C ALA A 255 6.58 -21.85 -9.84
N PHE A 256 7.59 -21.64 -10.69
CA PHE A 256 7.46 -20.74 -11.85
C PHE A 256 6.42 -21.25 -12.85
N ASN A 257 6.46 -22.53 -13.19
CA ASN A 257 5.54 -23.14 -14.16
C ASN A 257 4.07 -23.16 -13.68
N THR A 258 3.84 -23.18 -12.37
CA THR A 258 2.49 -23.26 -11.77
C THR A 258 1.94 -21.91 -11.26
N CYS A 259 2.79 -20.88 -11.16
CA CYS A 259 2.37 -19.58 -10.59
C CYS A 259 1.42 -18.78 -11.49
N GLU A 260 1.34 -19.09 -12.79
CA GLU A 260 0.51 -18.35 -13.77
C GLU A 260 0.75 -16.82 -13.74
N GLY A 261 1.98 -16.40 -13.41
CA GLY A 261 2.36 -14.99 -13.28
C GLY A 261 1.85 -14.28 -12.01
N ASP A 262 1.38 -15.02 -11.00
CA ASP A 262 0.93 -14.51 -9.70
C ASP A 262 1.91 -14.93 -8.58
N LEU A 263 2.67 -13.96 -8.05
CA LEU A 263 3.63 -14.19 -6.95
C LEU A 263 2.95 -14.61 -5.65
N ARG A 264 1.63 -14.42 -5.49
CA ARG A 264 0.90 -14.97 -4.34
C ARG A 264 0.84 -16.49 -4.39
N ARG A 265 0.84 -17.09 -5.59
CA ARG A 265 0.94 -18.54 -5.74
C ARG A 265 2.32 -19.02 -5.34
N VAL A 266 3.38 -18.32 -5.75
CA VAL A 266 4.76 -18.60 -5.32
C VAL A 266 4.88 -18.57 -3.81
N ARG A 267 4.32 -17.54 -3.14
CA ARG A 267 4.28 -17.47 -1.67
C ARG A 267 3.61 -18.71 -1.06
N ARG A 268 2.46 -19.13 -1.58
CA ARG A 268 1.78 -20.36 -1.12
C ARG A 268 2.60 -21.62 -1.34
N SER A 269 3.30 -21.72 -2.48
CA SER A 269 4.20 -22.85 -2.76
C SER A 269 5.34 -22.90 -1.75
N ILE A 270 5.93 -21.76 -1.39
CA ILE A 270 6.99 -21.68 -0.36
C ILE A 270 6.45 -22.09 1.01
N ASP A 271 5.25 -21.62 1.38
CA ASP A 271 4.60 -22.03 2.63
C ASP A 271 4.39 -23.57 2.64
N GLN A 272 3.98 -24.15 1.52
CA GLN A 272 3.80 -25.61 1.37
C GLN A 272 5.14 -26.37 1.45
N TYR A 273 6.20 -25.84 0.85
CA TYR A 273 7.54 -26.43 0.89
C TYR A 273 8.01 -26.65 2.34
N PHE A 274 7.87 -25.64 3.19
CA PHE A 274 8.25 -25.75 4.59
C PHE A 274 7.29 -26.62 5.42
N LEU A 275 6.01 -26.68 5.06
CA LEU A 275 5.07 -27.61 5.72
C LEU A 275 5.42 -29.08 5.44
N MET A 276 5.93 -29.40 4.26
CA MET A 276 6.32 -30.76 3.90
C MET A 276 7.66 -31.20 4.50
N GLN A 277 8.56 -30.27 4.81
CA GLN A 277 9.85 -30.60 5.45
C GLN A 277 9.80 -30.70 6.98
N ASN A 278 8.79 -30.11 7.61
CA ASN A 278 8.57 -30.17 9.05
C ASN A 278 7.71 -31.37 9.49
N ASN A 279 7.33 -32.24 8.56
CA ASN A 279 6.71 -33.55 8.80
C ASN A 279 7.75 -34.66 8.57
#